data_AF-A0A9P8ZW50-F1
#
_entry.id   AF-A0A9P8ZW50-F1
#
_cell.length_a   1.000
_cell.length_b   1.000
_cell.length_c   1.000
_cell.angle_alpha   90.00
_cell.angle_beta   90.00
_cell.angle_gamma   90.00
#
_symmetry.space_group_name_H-M   'P 1'
#
loop_
_entity.id
_entity.type
_entity.pdbx_description
1 polymer ?
#
loop_
_entity_poly.entity_id
_entity_poly.type
_entity_poly.pdbx_seq_one_letter_code
_entity_poly.pdbx_strand_id
1 'polypeptide(L)'
;MAAKNDIQLIADAEKATPTSSHDGNSATAGHDEEAHRVVTRRNSPTKLGNATAVLVSDTCSPLIFSNQRLIYAVDRSALAGFLLSLSPLSCMLMGWRGAASNGASATGMYMFGGGGLLWFGGIGEWIVGNTFASVVFFAFGAFWFNFGAALMPFFNAYGAYSDDPGNPGLGLFTVAYNSGWGFVTLSMAFLNAIFLVSSLRTNVVFFLMFACVVSALSFLTGANWQISNGDEILAEKLTVAGGAFFLGACACGWWCLASILLTAVDFPYHLPLGDLSGIVKGRSELRRVRDERH
;
A
#
# COMPACT_ATOMS: atom_id res chain seq x y z
N MET A 1 -9.06 -14.57 -41.49
CA MET A 1 -9.92 -13.68 -42.29
C MET A 1 -11.16 -13.30 -41.47
N ALA A 2 -10.96 -12.71 -40.29
CA ALA A 2 -12.01 -12.45 -39.28
C ALA A 2 -11.74 -11.11 -38.57
N ALA A 3 -11.42 -10.07 -39.36
CA ALA A 3 -11.16 -8.71 -38.88
C ALA A 3 -11.91 -7.66 -39.73
N LYS A 4 -13.00 -8.06 -40.39
CA LYS A 4 -13.78 -7.21 -41.31
C LYS A 4 -15.25 -7.03 -40.94
N ASN A 5 -15.73 -7.60 -39.83
CA ASN A 5 -17.16 -7.55 -39.47
C ASN A 5 -17.50 -6.57 -38.33
N ASP A 6 -16.53 -6.05 -37.58
CA ASP A 6 -16.84 -5.19 -36.41
C ASP A 6 -16.92 -3.69 -36.73
N ILE A 7 -16.57 -3.27 -37.96
CA ILE A 7 -16.64 -1.87 -38.39
C ILE A 7 -18.04 -1.51 -38.95
N GLN A 8 -18.88 -2.48 -39.29
CA GLN A 8 -20.20 -2.23 -39.86
C GLN A 8 -21.28 -1.91 -38.79
N LEU A 9 -21.07 -2.28 -37.53
CA LEU A 9 -22.06 -2.12 -36.45
C LEU A 9 -22.07 -0.72 -35.79
N ILE A 10 -21.07 0.12 -36.09
CA ILE A 10 -20.97 1.48 -35.53
C ILE A 10 -21.64 2.52 -36.45
N ALA A 11 -21.90 2.18 -37.72
CA ALA A 11 -22.45 3.11 -38.72
C ALA A 11 -23.98 3.28 -38.69
N ASP A 12 -24.72 2.40 -37.99
CA ASP A 12 -26.20 2.42 -37.98
C ASP A 12 -26.82 3.10 -36.74
N ALA A 13 -26.02 3.48 -35.73
CA ALA A 13 -26.53 4.14 -34.53
C ALA A 13 -26.61 5.68 -34.64
N GLU A 14 -26.01 6.28 -35.68
CA GLU A 14 -25.95 7.75 -35.86
C GLU A 14 -27.14 8.30 -36.68
N LYS A 15 -28.10 7.47 -37.10
CA LYS A 15 -29.19 7.86 -38.00
C LYS A 15 -30.57 8.06 -37.36
N ALA A 16 -30.69 8.04 -36.04
CA ALA A 16 -31.96 8.23 -35.35
C ALA A 16 -31.95 9.47 -34.44
N THR A 17 -31.90 10.65 -35.05
CA THR A 17 -32.35 11.89 -34.40
C THR A 17 -33.38 12.56 -35.30
N PRO A 18 -34.68 12.58 -34.95
CA PRO A 18 -35.62 13.47 -35.61
C PRO A 18 -35.63 14.82 -34.91
N THR A 19 -35.34 15.86 -35.69
CA THR A 19 -35.57 17.27 -35.41
C THR A 19 -37.01 17.70 -35.72
N SER A 20 -37.46 18.78 -35.05
CA SER A 20 -38.62 19.65 -35.37
C SER A 20 -40.01 19.11 -34.99
N SER A 21 -41.07 19.89 -34.73
CA SER A 21 -41.36 21.29 -34.36
C SER A 21 -42.89 21.32 -34.09
N HIS A 22 -43.37 22.30 -33.31
CA HIS A 22 -44.76 22.67 -32.98
C HIS A 22 -45.95 22.04 -33.75
N ASP A 23 -46.98 21.58 -33.00
CA ASP A 23 -48.38 22.09 -33.08
C ASP A 23 -49.33 21.44 -32.03
N GLY A 24 -50.18 22.27 -31.40
CA GLY A 24 -51.62 21.98 -31.18
C GLY A 24 -52.12 21.02 -30.09
N ASN A 25 -52.32 21.57 -28.88
CA ASN A 25 -53.53 21.50 -28.03
C ASN A 25 -54.09 20.18 -27.42
N SER A 26 -54.31 20.28 -26.09
CA SER A 26 -55.39 19.73 -25.25
C SER A 26 -55.14 18.51 -24.34
N ALA A 27 -55.34 18.78 -23.05
CA ALA A 27 -55.82 17.91 -21.97
C ALA A 27 -54.91 16.79 -21.42
N THR A 28 -54.12 17.10 -20.37
CA THR A 28 -53.92 16.27 -19.14
C THR A 28 -53.07 17.03 -18.10
N ALA A 29 -53.59 18.13 -17.54
CA ALA A 29 -53.00 18.77 -16.37
C ALA A 29 -53.54 18.07 -15.10
N GLY A 30 -52.77 17.16 -14.50
CA GLY A 30 -53.20 16.52 -13.25
C GLY A 30 -52.30 15.41 -12.66
N HIS A 31 -51.32 14.88 -13.40
CA HIS A 31 -50.47 13.77 -12.89
C HIS A 31 -48.98 14.11 -12.72
N ASP A 32 -48.52 15.26 -13.20
CA ASP A 32 -47.08 15.61 -13.18
C ASP A 32 -46.66 16.42 -11.93
N GLU A 33 -47.62 17.01 -11.20
CA GLU A 33 -47.32 17.82 -10.01
C GLU A 33 -47.03 16.98 -8.76
N GLU A 34 -47.60 15.77 -8.67
CA GLU A 34 -47.37 14.82 -7.56
C GLU A 34 -45.96 14.19 -7.66
N ALA A 35 -45.48 13.90 -8.87
CA ALA A 35 -44.15 13.34 -9.11
C ALA A 35 -43.03 14.33 -8.73
N HIS A 36 -43.23 15.62 -9.01
CA HIS A 36 -42.26 16.67 -8.63
C HIS A 36 -42.28 17.00 -7.12
N ARG A 37 -43.41 16.83 -6.43
CA ARG A 37 -43.50 17.01 -4.97
C ARG A 37 -42.88 15.88 -4.17
N VAL A 38 -42.91 14.64 -4.67
CA VAL A 38 -42.26 13.50 -4.00
C VAL A 38 -40.73 13.57 -4.12
N VAL A 39 -40.21 14.07 -5.24
CA VAL A 39 -38.75 14.21 -5.46
C VAL A 39 -38.14 15.35 -4.62
N THR A 40 -38.89 16.42 -4.36
CA THR A 40 -38.38 17.57 -3.58
C THR A 40 -38.43 17.38 -2.06
N ARG A 41 -39.19 16.41 -1.53
CA ARG A 41 -39.28 16.16 -0.08
C ARG A 41 -38.17 15.27 0.50
N ARG A 42 -37.29 14.67 -0.30
CA ARG A 42 -36.25 13.73 0.18
C ARG A 42 -34.88 14.35 0.47
N ASN A 43 -34.68 15.65 0.22
CA ASN A 43 -33.40 16.33 0.39
C ASN A 43 -33.36 17.27 1.61
N SER A 44 -33.73 16.77 2.78
CA SER A 44 -33.31 17.36 4.05
C SER A 44 -32.16 16.53 4.63
N PRO A 45 -30.89 17.01 4.61
CA PRO A 45 -29.79 16.27 5.21
C PRO A 45 -29.88 16.38 6.74
N THR A 46 -30.45 15.35 7.36
CA THR A 46 -30.25 15.08 8.80
C THR A 46 -28.79 14.72 9.01
N LYS A 47 -28.12 15.51 9.85
CA LYS A 47 -26.74 15.30 10.30
C LYS A 47 -26.59 13.89 10.87
N LEU A 48 -25.83 13.04 10.18
CA LEU A 48 -25.21 11.86 10.76
C LEU A 48 -23.79 11.78 10.23
N GLY A 49 -22.83 11.83 11.14
CA GLY A 49 -21.42 11.75 10.81
C GLY A 49 -21.09 10.48 10.03
N ASN A 50 -20.14 10.59 9.12
CA ASN A 50 -18.88 9.86 9.14
C ASN A 50 -18.16 10.07 7.80
N ALA A 51 -16.86 10.32 7.90
CA ALA A 51 -15.94 10.37 6.78
C ALA A 51 -15.96 9.04 6.00
N THR A 52 -15.52 9.08 4.73
CA THR A 52 -15.37 7.93 3.80
C THR A 52 -16.61 7.45 3.03
N ALA A 53 -17.51 8.35 2.66
CA ALA A 53 -18.47 8.10 1.58
C ALA A 53 -18.48 9.28 0.59
N VAL A 54 -17.38 9.48 -0.14
CA VAL A 54 -17.38 10.36 -1.31
C VAL A 54 -17.78 9.52 -2.51
N LEU A 55 -19.09 9.51 -2.77
CA LEU A 55 -19.77 9.35 -4.06
C LEU A 55 -19.38 8.12 -4.90
N VAL A 56 -19.80 6.93 -4.48
CA VAL A 56 -20.26 5.93 -5.45
C VAL A 56 -21.68 6.35 -5.81
N SER A 57 -21.84 7.08 -6.92
CA SER A 57 -23.15 7.27 -7.55
C SER A 57 -23.70 5.89 -7.89
N ASP A 58 -24.96 5.62 -7.52
CA ASP A 58 -25.71 4.37 -7.68
C ASP A 58 -25.97 3.95 -9.15
N THR A 59 -25.04 4.24 -10.08
CA THR A 59 -25.12 3.84 -11.49
C THR A 59 -23.97 2.93 -11.94
N CYS A 60 -23.14 2.45 -11.01
CA CYS A 60 -21.99 1.61 -11.34
C CYS A 60 -22.43 0.22 -11.83
N SER A 61 -22.18 -0.08 -13.11
CA SER A 61 -22.55 -1.35 -13.76
C SER A 61 -22.00 -2.58 -13.02
N PRO A 62 -22.68 -3.74 -13.06
CA PRO A 62 -22.28 -4.96 -12.32
C PRO A 62 -20.86 -5.47 -12.66
N LEU A 63 -20.33 -5.14 -13.85
CA LEU A 63 -18.95 -5.43 -14.25
C LEU A 63 -17.89 -4.67 -13.44
N ILE A 64 -18.17 -3.42 -13.04
CA ILE A 64 -17.23 -2.62 -12.24
C ILE A 64 -17.18 -3.16 -10.80
N PHE A 65 -18.33 -3.55 -10.25
CA PHE A 65 -18.43 -4.14 -8.91
C PHE A 65 -17.71 -5.50 -8.80
N SER A 66 -17.76 -6.32 -9.85
CA SER A 66 -17.03 -7.60 -9.91
C SER A 66 -15.50 -7.40 -9.90
N ASN A 67 -15.01 -6.45 -10.71
CA ASN A 67 -13.58 -6.11 -10.78
C ASN A 67 -13.07 -5.51 -9.46
N GLN A 68 -13.88 -4.70 -8.77
CA GLN A 68 -13.48 -4.08 -7.51
C GLN A 68 -13.20 -5.10 -6.40
N ARG A 69 -14.04 -6.15 -6.27
CA ARG A 69 -13.84 -7.24 -5.28
C ARG A 69 -12.53 -8.00 -5.54
N LEU A 70 -12.20 -8.22 -6.81
CA LEU A 70 -10.99 -8.90 -7.25
C LEU A 70 -9.75 -8.06 -6.95
N ILE A 71 -9.80 -6.75 -7.23
CA ILE A 71 -8.68 -5.83 -6.95
C ILE A 71 -8.42 -5.72 -5.45
N TYR A 72 -9.46 -5.57 -4.63
CA TYR A 72 -9.30 -5.55 -3.17
C TYR A 72 -8.75 -6.88 -2.60
N ALA A 73 -8.91 -8.00 -3.31
CA ALA A 73 -8.31 -9.27 -2.89
C ALA A 73 -6.79 -9.29 -3.08
N VAL A 74 -6.28 -8.58 -4.09
CA VAL A 74 -4.85 -8.46 -4.35
C VAL A 74 -4.18 -7.56 -3.30
N ASP A 75 -4.82 -6.45 -2.90
CA ASP A 75 -4.36 -5.58 -1.81
C ASP A 75 -4.23 -6.34 -0.47
N ARG A 76 -5.28 -7.07 -0.07
CA ARG A 76 -5.24 -7.94 1.12
C ARG A 76 -4.09 -8.96 1.08
N SER A 77 -3.82 -9.50 -0.11
CA SER A 77 -2.74 -10.47 -0.32
C SER A 77 -1.35 -9.81 -0.25
N ALA A 78 -1.22 -8.57 -0.70
CA ALA A 78 0.00 -7.78 -0.63
C ALA A 78 0.43 -7.53 0.83
N LEU A 79 -0.51 -7.10 1.68
CA LEU A 79 -0.25 -6.92 3.11
C LEU A 79 0.13 -8.23 3.80
N ALA A 80 -0.52 -9.34 3.45
CA ALA A 80 -0.14 -10.66 3.96
C ALA A 80 1.28 -11.07 3.54
N GLY A 81 1.65 -10.84 2.26
CA GLY A 81 3.00 -11.11 1.75
C GLY A 81 4.09 -10.31 2.45
N PHE A 82 3.82 -9.02 2.72
CA PHE A 82 4.69 -8.18 3.54
C PHE A 82 4.87 -8.74 4.95
N LEU A 83 3.79 -9.12 5.63
CA LEU A 83 3.86 -9.61 7.02
C LEU A 83 4.52 -10.98 7.14
N LEU A 84 4.28 -11.87 6.18
CA LEU A 84 4.93 -13.17 6.11
C LEU A 84 6.43 -13.05 5.80
N SER A 85 6.88 -11.92 5.23
CA SER A 85 8.30 -11.62 5.03
C SER A 85 8.93 -10.94 6.25
N LEU A 86 8.29 -9.88 6.75
CA LEU A 86 8.85 -9.06 7.81
C LEU A 86 8.82 -9.79 9.17
N SER A 87 7.76 -10.52 9.49
CA SER A 87 7.64 -11.19 10.80
C SER A 87 8.75 -12.19 11.07
N PRO A 88 9.07 -13.15 10.17
CA PRO A 88 10.19 -14.05 10.40
C PRO A 88 11.53 -13.30 10.38
N LEU A 89 11.71 -12.27 9.53
CA LEU A 89 12.93 -11.45 9.54
C LEU A 89 13.16 -10.79 10.90
N SER A 90 12.13 -10.20 11.50
CA SER A 90 12.20 -9.59 12.84
C SER A 90 12.68 -10.59 13.90
N CYS A 91 12.13 -11.80 13.90
CA CYS A 91 12.54 -12.88 14.81
C CYS A 91 13.99 -13.32 14.57
N MET A 92 14.43 -13.40 13.32
CA MET A 92 15.80 -13.78 12.96
C MET A 92 16.81 -12.71 13.36
N LEU A 93 16.50 -11.42 13.15
CA LEU A 93 17.36 -10.31 13.57
C LEU A 93 17.51 -10.20 15.09
N MET A 94 16.50 -10.63 15.85
CA MET A 94 16.59 -10.74 17.31
C MET A 94 17.21 -12.06 17.79
N GLY A 95 17.65 -12.93 16.88
CA GLY A 95 18.30 -14.21 17.21
C GLY A 95 17.39 -15.24 17.87
N TRP A 96 16.06 -15.10 17.73
CA TRP A 96 15.12 -16.01 18.39
C TRP A 96 15.36 -17.45 17.96
N ARG A 97 15.39 -18.35 18.94
CA ARG A 97 15.62 -19.79 18.73
C ARG A 97 16.95 -20.11 18.03
N GLY A 98 17.96 -19.24 18.15
CA GLY A 98 19.25 -19.41 17.47
C GLY A 98 19.18 -19.15 15.97
N ALA A 99 18.09 -18.53 15.47
CA ALA A 99 17.94 -18.18 14.06
C ALA A 99 18.71 -16.90 13.67
N ALA A 100 19.69 -16.49 14.49
CA ALA A 100 20.59 -15.36 14.28
C ALA A 100 21.36 -15.58 12.97
N SER A 101 20.78 -15.09 11.89
CA SER A 101 21.28 -15.17 10.54
C SER A 101 20.77 -13.93 9.81
N ASN A 102 21.43 -13.54 8.72
CA ASN A 102 21.03 -12.40 7.88
C ASN A 102 19.64 -12.56 7.21
N GLY A 103 18.82 -13.51 7.67
CA GLY A 103 17.46 -13.76 7.17
C GLY A 103 17.40 -14.75 6.01
N ALA A 104 18.52 -15.38 5.63
CA ALA A 104 18.65 -16.15 4.40
C ALA A 104 17.68 -17.35 4.29
N SER A 105 17.24 -17.93 5.41
CA SER A 105 16.30 -19.05 5.41
C SER A 105 14.92 -18.72 4.81
N ALA A 106 14.53 -17.44 4.83
CA ALA A 106 13.26 -16.96 4.29
C ALA A 106 13.41 -16.22 2.94
N THR A 107 14.54 -16.39 2.24
CA THR A 107 14.81 -15.71 0.95
C THR A 107 13.69 -15.90 -0.07
N GLY A 108 13.11 -17.10 -0.18
CA GLY A 108 11.97 -17.36 -1.08
C GLY A 108 10.72 -16.53 -0.71
N MET A 109 10.47 -16.33 0.58
CA MET A 109 9.36 -15.48 1.05
C MET A 109 9.61 -14.01 0.72
N TYR A 110 10.85 -13.53 0.81
CA TYR A 110 11.19 -12.16 0.42
C TYR A 110 10.96 -11.91 -1.07
N MET A 111 11.28 -12.88 -1.92
CA MET A 111 11.08 -12.74 -3.37
C MET A 111 9.59 -12.77 -3.74
N PHE A 112 8.86 -13.78 -3.30
CA PHE A 112 7.48 -13.98 -3.78
C PHE A 112 6.42 -13.31 -2.90
N GLY A 113 6.60 -13.36 -1.58
CA GLY A 113 5.72 -12.70 -0.61
C GLY A 113 6.00 -11.20 -0.53
N GLY A 114 7.20 -10.85 -0.08
CA GLY A 114 7.59 -9.45 0.15
C GLY A 114 7.73 -8.66 -1.14
N GLY A 115 8.32 -9.23 -2.20
CA GLY A 115 8.48 -8.58 -3.49
C GLY A 115 7.23 -8.74 -4.36
N GLY A 116 6.95 -9.98 -4.77
CA GLY A 116 5.91 -10.32 -5.74
C GLY A 116 4.51 -9.83 -5.34
N LEU A 117 3.99 -10.25 -4.17
CA LEU A 117 2.65 -9.87 -3.76
C LEU A 117 2.51 -8.35 -3.55
N LEU A 118 3.55 -7.66 -3.08
CA LEU A 118 3.54 -6.20 -2.99
C LEU A 118 3.50 -5.52 -4.37
N TRP A 119 4.21 -6.03 -5.37
CA TRP A 119 4.11 -5.49 -6.73
C TRP A 119 2.71 -5.68 -7.32
N PHE A 120 2.11 -6.86 -7.15
CA PHE A 120 0.74 -7.09 -7.59
C PHE A 120 -0.26 -6.18 -6.85
N GLY A 121 -0.10 -5.99 -5.54
CA GLY A 121 -0.88 -5.01 -4.76
C GLY A 121 -0.71 -3.59 -5.27
N GLY A 122 0.53 -3.17 -5.57
CA GLY A 122 0.83 -1.84 -6.11
C GLY A 122 0.15 -1.58 -7.45
N ILE A 123 0.09 -2.58 -8.33
CA ILE A 123 -0.66 -2.52 -9.60
C ILE A 123 -2.16 -2.42 -9.33
N GLY A 124 -2.69 -3.20 -8.38
CA GLY A 124 -4.11 -3.14 -7.99
C GLY A 124 -4.53 -1.74 -7.52
N GLU A 125 -3.76 -1.16 -6.60
CA GLU A 125 -4.02 0.20 -6.08
C GLU A 125 -3.83 1.29 -7.14
N TRP A 126 -2.90 1.09 -8.08
CA TRP A 126 -2.71 1.99 -9.21
C TRP A 126 -3.95 2.04 -10.11
N ILE A 127 -4.54 0.89 -10.42
CA ILE A 127 -5.75 0.77 -11.26
C ILE A 127 -6.96 1.43 -10.60
N VAL A 128 -7.08 1.33 -9.27
CA VAL A 128 -8.17 1.95 -8.49
C VAL A 128 -7.98 3.46 -8.33
N GLY A 129 -6.77 3.97 -8.58
CA GLY A 129 -6.43 5.39 -8.45
C GLY A 129 -5.96 5.80 -7.05
N ASN A 130 -5.63 4.83 -6.18
CA ASN A 130 -5.03 5.09 -4.87
C ASN A 130 -3.51 5.23 -4.99
N THR A 131 -3.06 6.43 -5.37
CA THR A 131 -1.65 6.70 -5.63
C THR A 131 -0.76 6.45 -4.41
N PHE A 132 -1.20 6.81 -3.21
CA PHE A 132 -0.38 6.67 -2.01
C PHE A 132 -0.07 5.20 -1.71
N ALA A 133 -1.10 4.35 -1.62
CA ALA A 133 -0.92 2.93 -1.35
C ALA A 133 -0.13 2.24 -2.46
N SER A 134 -0.38 2.59 -3.72
CA SER A 134 0.36 2.06 -4.87
C SER A 134 1.86 2.31 -4.77
N VAL A 135 2.26 3.57 -4.49
CA VAL A 135 3.68 3.93 -4.34
C VAL A 135 4.33 3.22 -3.15
N VAL A 136 3.61 3.11 -2.02
CA VAL A 136 4.08 2.38 -0.84
C VAL A 136 4.36 0.92 -1.21
N PHE A 137 3.40 0.24 -1.83
CA PHE A 137 3.55 -1.17 -2.19
C PHE A 137 4.67 -1.42 -3.20
N PHE A 138 4.80 -0.61 -4.24
CA PHE A 138 5.91 -0.74 -5.18
C PHE A 138 7.27 -0.51 -4.51
N ALA A 139 7.39 0.50 -3.65
CA ALA A 139 8.62 0.81 -2.95
C ALA A 139 9.07 -0.33 -2.02
N PHE A 140 8.16 -0.85 -1.18
CA PHE A 140 8.47 -1.98 -0.31
C PHE A 140 8.73 -3.25 -1.10
N GLY A 141 7.99 -3.49 -2.18
CA GLY A 141 8.23 -4.65 -3.03
C GLY A 141 9.62 -4.60 -3.69
N ALA A 142 10.05 -3.44 -4.17
CA ALA A 142 11.41 -3.26 -4.69
C ALA A 142 12.48 -3.47 -3.60
N PHE A 143 12.24 -3.00 -2.38
CA PHE A 143 13.13 -3.24 -1.24
C PHE A 143 13.26 -4.74 -0.94
N TRP A 144 12.15 -5.49 -0.90
CA TRP A 144 12.17 -6.93 -0.65
C TRP A 144 12.82 -7.74 -1.76
N PHE A 145 12.62 -7.36 -3.03
CA PHE A 145 13.37 -7.96 -4.13
C PHE A 145 14.87 -7.71 -4.01
N ASN A 146 15.28 -6.48 -3.68
CA ASN A 146 16.69 -6.17 -3.46
C ASN A 146 17.27 -6.96 -2.26
N PHE A 147 16.53 -7.05 -1.15
CA PHE A 147 16.96 -7.82 0.01
C PHE A 147 17.05 -9.33 -0.28
N GLY A 148 16.08 -9.90 -0.98
CA GLY A 148 16.13 -11.29 -1.42
C GLY A 148 17.26 -11.56 -2.41
N ALA A 149 17.51 -10.65 -3.35
CA ALA A 149 18.62 -10.73 -4.30
C ALA A 149 19.99 -10.73 -3.59
N ALA A 150 20.13 -9.92 -2.54
CA ALA A 150 21.35 -9.86 -1.72
C ALA A 150 21.72 -11.17 -1.04
N LEU A 151 20.70 -11.93 -0.64
CA LEU A 151 20.85 -13.19 0.09
C LEU A 151 21.04 -14.38 -0.85
N MET A 152 20.72 -14.23 -2.13
CA MET A 152 20.93 -15.26 -3.13
C MET A 152 22.37 -15.21 -3.67
N PRO A 153 23.16 -16.29 -3.50
CA PRO A 153 24.52 -16.35 -4.06
C PRO A 153 24.57 -16.14 -5.58
N PHE A 154 23.47 -16.44 -6.27
CA PHE A 154 23.32 -16.25 -7.71
C PHE A 154 23.60 -14.82 -8.20
N PHE A 155 23.19 -13.79 -7.46
CA PHE A 155 23.43 -12.39 -7.86
C PHE A 155 24.88 -11.96 -7.63
N ASN A 156 25.59 -12.62 -6.70
CA ASN A 156 27.01 -12.43 -6.40
C ASN A 156 27.48 -10.97 -6.30
N ALA A 157 26.63 -10.05 -5.85
CA ALA A 157 26.97 -8.63 -5.73
C ALA A 157 28.14 -8.41 -4.74
N TYR A 158 28.21 -9.23 -3.70
CA TYR A 158 29.32 -9.23 -2.74
C TYR A 158 30.65 -9.66 -3.39
N GLY A 159 30.62 -10.49 -4.44
CA GLY A 159 31.85 -10.97 -5.11
C GLY A 159 32.67 -9.85 -5.75
N ALA A 160 32.05 -8.73 -6.10
CA ALA A 160 32.75 -7.54 -6.61
C ALA A 160 33.63 -6.84 -5.55
N TYR A 161 33.44 -7.18 -4.27
CA TYR A 161 34.18 -6.62 -3.16
C TYR A 161 35.22 -7.60 -2.60
N SER A 162 35.37 -8.79 -3.18
CA SER A 162 36.39 -9.76 -2.75
C SER A 162 37.72 -9.52 -3.49
N ASP A 163 38.82 -9.47 -2.74
CA ASP A 163 40.18 -9.43 -3.31
C ASP A 163 40.64 -10.79 -3.84
N ASP A 164 39.97 -11.88 -3.44
CA ASP A 164 40.24 -13.25 -3.90
C ASP A 164 39.12 -13.73 -4.84
N PRO A 165 39.41 -13.90 -6.16
CA PRO A 165 38.47 -14.45 -7.13
C PRO A 165 38.01 -15.88 -6.81
N GLY A 166 38.80 -16.66 -6.07
CA GLY A 166 38.48 -18.04 -5.66
C GLY A 166 37.54 -18.11 -4.46
N ASN A 167 37.36 -17.01 -3.72
CA ASN A 167 36.51 -16.95 -2.55
C ASN A 167 35.68 -15.66 -2.51
N PRO A 168 34.64 -15.54 -3.36
CA PRO A 168 33.83 -14.33 -3.43
C PRO A 168 33.15 -13.99 -2.10
N GLY A 169 32.89 -14.97 -1.23
CA GLY A 169 32.23 -14.77 0.06
C GLY A 169 32.95 -13.81 1.01
N LEU A 170 34.27 -13.60 0.83
CA LEU A 170 35.03 -12.62 1.60
C LEU A 170 34.50 -11.19 1.42
N GLY A 171 33.90 -10.90 0.26
CA GLY A 171 33.30 -9.62 -0.05
C GLY A 171 32.22 -9.18 0.95
N LEU A 172 31.50 -10.13 1.56
CA LEU A 172 30.46 -9.86 2.57
C LEU A 172 31.00 -9.18 3.83
N PHE A 173 32.28 -9.39 4.15
CA PHE A 173 32.92 -8.87 5.36
C PHE A 173 33.69 -7.58 5.11
N THR A 174 33.67 -7.07 3.86
CA THR A 174 34.38 -5.83 3.54
C THR A 174 33.63 -4.61 4.03
N VAL A 175 34.40 -3.59 4.42
CA VAL A 175 33.90 -2.26 4.79
C VAL A 175 33.04 -1.67 3.68
N ALA A 176 33.49 -1.79 2.42
CA ALA A 176 32.81 -1.22 1.27
C ALA A 176 31.41 -1.84 1.04
N TYR A 177 31.30 -3.17 1.14
CA TYR A 177 30.01 -3.86 0.98
C TYR A 177 29.02 -3.51 2.10
N ASN A 178 29.46 -3.59 3.37
CA ASN A 178 28.60 -3.28 4.52
C ASN A 178 28.20 -1.79 4.54
N SER A 179 29.12 -0.89 4.21
CA SER A 179 28.81 0.55 4.08
C SER A 179 27.79 0.82 2.98
N GLY A 180 27.90 0.13 1.84
CA GLY A 180 26.92 0.17 0.76
C GLY A 180 25.52 -0.26 1.21
N TRP A 181 25.43 -1.37 1.97
CA TRP A 181 24.18 -1.83 2.57
C TRP A 181 23.59 -0.84 3.59
N GLY A 182 24.46 -0.16 4.34
CA GLY A 182 24.05 0.96 5.19
C GLY A 182 23.34 2.06 4.39
N PHE A 183 23.84 2.45 3.21
CA PHE A 183 23.17 3.45 2.38
C PHE A 183 21.84 2.99 1.79
N VAL A 184 21.71 1.70 1.46
CA VAL A 184 20.43 1.11 0.99
C VAL A 184 19.37 1.21 2.09
N THR A 185 19.71 0.78 3.30
CA THR A 185 18.80 0.82 4.47
C THR A 185 18.47 2.25 4.89
N LEU A 186 19.45 3.17 4.82
CA LEU A 186 19.25 4.59 5.09
C LEU A 186 18.30 5.25 4.08
N SER A 187 18.48 4.97 2.80
CA SER A 187 17.61 5.50 1.73
C SER A 187 16.17 5.03 1.91
N MET A 188 15.99 3.76 2.30
CA MET A 188 14.68 3.22 2.64
C MET A 188 14.10 3.86 3.91
N ALA A 189 14.93 4.19 4.91
CA ALA A 189 14.49 4.92 6.11
C ALA A 189 13.99 6.32 5.76
N PHE A 190 14.69 7.05 4.88
CA PHE A 190 14.25 8.37 4.40
C PHE A 190 12.92 8.29 3.66
N LEU A 191 12.75 7.31 2.77
CA LEU A 191 11.48 7.10 2.07
C LEU A 191 10.33 6.81 3.06
N ASN A 192 10.60 5.98 4.07
CA ASN A 192 9.62 5.69 5.12
C ASN A 192 9.32 6.89 6.01
N ALA A 193 10.25 7.82 6.21
CA ALA A 193 9.98 9.07 6.91
C ALA A 193 8.99 9.96 6.13
N ILE A 194 9.08 9.97 4.79
CA ILE A 194 8.10 10.66 3.94
C ILE A 194 6.72 9.98 4.05
N PHE A 195 6.68 8.65 4.05
CA PHE A 195 5.43 7.91 4.24
C PHE A 195 4.84 8.10 5.65
N LEU A 196 5.67 8.18 6.68
CA LEU A 196 5.26 8.48 8.05
C LEU A 196 4.52 9.82 8.12
N VAL A 197 5.10 10.88 7.56
CA VAL A 197 4.45 12.20 7.53
C VAL A 197 3.15 12.15 6.72
N SER A 198 3.14 11.42 5.61
CA SER A 198 1.94 11.25 4.78
C SER A 198 0.82 10.47 5.49
N SER A 199 1.18 9.53 6.35
CA SER A 199 0.24 8.67 7.10
C SER A 199 -0.50 9.37 8.24
N LEU A 200 -0.09 10.59 8.63
CA LEU A 200 -0.79 11.40 9.65
C LEU A 200 -2.25 11.69 9.32
N ARG A 201 -2.67 11.47 8.07
CA ARG A 201 -4.04 11.67 7.60
C ARG A 201 -4.84 10.38 7.44
N THR A 202 -4.20 9.22 7.56
CA THR A 202 -4.85 7.94 7.29
C THR A 202 -5.31 7.30 8.58
N ASN A 203 -4.37 6.91 9.45
CA ASN A 203 -4.68 6.04 10.57
C ASN A 203 -3.55 5.96 11.59
N VAL A 204 -3.89 5.84 12.88
CA VAL A 204 -2.90 5.69 13.97
C VAL A 204 -2.05 4.44 13.77
N VAL A 205 -2.63 3.31 13.38
CA VAL A 205 -1.90 2.05 13.19
C VAL A 205 -0.91 2.15 12.03
N PHE A 206 -1.27 2.82 10.93
CA PHE A 206 -0.33 3.07 9.84
C PHE A 206 0.80 4.02 10.25
N PHE A 207 0.49 5.06 11.02
CA PHE A 207 1.50 5.96 11.56
C PHE A 207 2.50 5.22 12.46
N LEU A 208 2.02 4.39 13.39
CA LEU A 208 2.86 3.59 14.27
C LEU A 208 3.71 2.58 13.48
N MET A 209 3.12 1.94 12.47
CA MET A 209 3.84 1.03 11.58
C MET A 209 5.03 1.73 10.91
N PHE A 210 4.81 2.89 10.28
CA PHE A 210 5.89 3.65 9.64
C PHE A 210 6.92 4.16 10.65
N ALA A 211 6.51 4.60 11.84
CA ALA A 211 7.42 5.05 12.88
C ALA A 211 8.36 3.93 13.34
N CYS A 212 7.80 2.73 13.51
CA CYS A 212 8.56 1.52 13.79
C CYS A 212 9.53 1.17 12.64
N VAL A 213 9.07 1.21 11.38
CA VAL A 213 9.92 0.90 10.22
C VAL A 213 11.07 1.90 10.05
N VAL A 214 10.82 3.21 10.22
CA VAL A 214 11.87 4.24 10.17
C VAL A 214 12.92 3.98 11.25
N SER A 215 12.48 3.69 12.47
CA SER A 215 13.37 3.39 13.59
C SER A 215 14.19 2.13 13.31
N ALA A 216 13.54 1.06 12.86
CA ALA A 216 14.19 -0.22 12.55
C ALA A 216 15.27 -0.09 11.47
N LEU A 217 14.95 0.57 10.35
CA LEU A 217 15.91 0.78 9.25
C LEU A 217 17.06 1.70 9.66
N SER A 218 16.82 2.66 10.55
CA SER A 218 17.87 3.52 11.12
C SER A 218 18.84 2.73 11.99
N PHE A 219 18.33 1.82 12.85
CA PHE A 219 19.19 0.92 13.62
C PHE A 219 19.96 -0.04 12.72
N LEU A 220 19.33 -0.58 11.66
CA LEU A 220 19.99 -1.48 10.73
C LEU A 220 21.07 -0.77 9.90
N THR A 221 20.86 0.50 9.54
CA THR A 221 21.89 1.37 8.96
C THR A 221 23.08 1.48 9.90
N GLY A 222 22.82 1.81 11.17
CA GLY A 222 23.85 1.88 12.21
C GLY A 222 24.59 0.56 12.37
N ALA A 223 23.88 -0.58 12.37
CA ALA A 223 24.49 -1.90 12.49
C ALA A 223 25.51 -2.16 11.37
N ASN A 224 25.14 -1.92 10.10
CA ASN A 224 26.03 -2.10 8.95
C ASN A 224 27.28 -1.21 9.01
N TRP A 225 27.14 0.02 9.49
CA TRP A 225 28.29 0.92 9.66
C TRP A 225 29.15 0.55 10.88
N GLN A 226 28.59 0.00 11.95
CA GLN A 226 29.40 -0.46 13.07
C GLN A 226 30.17 -1.75 12.73
N ILE A 227 29.61 -2.64 11.91
CA ILE A 227 30.38 -3.74 11.29
C ILE A 227 31.57 -3.17 10.52
N SER A 228 31.34 -2.12 9.74
CA SER A 228 32.40 -1.45 8.97
C SER A 228 33.47 -0.76 9.84
N ASN A 229 33.11 -0.34 11.05
CA ASN A 229 34.04 0.22 12.04
C ASN A 229 34.76 -0.84 12.88
N GLY A 230 34.37 -2.11 12.76
CA GLY A 230 34.91 -3.22 13.56
C GLY A 230 34.29 -3.34 14.97
N ASP A 231 33.21 -2.62 15.29
CA ASP A 231 32.47 -2.77 16.55
C ASP A 231 31.29 -3.75 16.37
N GLU A 232 31.61 -5.04 16.41
CA GLU A 232 30.64 -6.12 16.22
C GLU A 232 29.61 -6.20 17.36
N ILE A 233 30.01 -5.85 18.59
CA ILE A 233 29.12 -5.89 19.76
C ILE A 233 28.02 -4.84 19.63
N LEU A 234 28.39 -3.61 19.23
CA LEU A 234 27.41 -2.57 19.00
C LEU A 234 26.55 -2.88 17.77
N ALA A 235 27.15 -3.41 16.70
CA ALA A 235 26.41 -3.83 15.51
C ALA A 235 25.33 -4.88 15.82
N GLU A 236 25.65 -5.87 16.65
CA GLU A 236 24.69 -6.90 17.09
C GLU A 236 23.53 -6.26 17.87
N LYS A 237 23.83 -5.39 18.84
CA LYS A 237 22.80 -4.69 19.63
C LYS A 237 21.87 -3.85 18.76
N LEU A 238 22.43 -3.15 17.77
CA LEU A 238 21.66 -2.37 16.80
C LEU A 238 20.81 -3.26 15.90
N THR A 239 21.33 -4.42 15.50
CA THR A 239 20.58 -5.41 14.72
C THR A 239 19.37 -5.94 15.49
N VAL A 240 19.56 -6.30 16.77
CA VAL A 240 18.48 -6.75 17.66
C VAL A 240 17.45 -5.64 17.87
N ALA A 241 17.89 -4.40 18.10
CA ALA A 241 16.99 -3.25 18.21
C ALA A 241 16.17 -3.06 16.92
N GLY A 242 16.81 -3.14 15.75
CA GLY A 242 16.14 -3.09 14.45
C GLY A 242 15.06 -4.18 14.31
N GLY A 243 15.40 -5.43 14.66
CA GLY A 243 14.45 -6.55 14.68
C GLY A 243 13.26 -6.33 15.62
N ALA A 244 13.47 -5.74 16.80
CA ALA A 244 12.40 -5.43 17.74
C ALA A 244 11.43 -4.37 17.21
N PHE A 245 11.94 -3.31 16.58
CA PHE A 245 11.09 -2.30 15.96
C PHE A 245 10.34 -2.85 14.73
N PHE A 246 10.97 -3.71 13.91
CA PHE A 246 10.24 -4.40 12.85
C PHE A 246 9.15 -5.33 13.39
N LEU A 247 9.36 -6.00 14.52
CA LEU A 247 8.30 -6.78 15.16
C LEU A 247 7.13 -5.88 15.59
N GLY A 248 7.40 -4.68 16.11
CA GLY A 248 6.37 -3.68 16.41
C GLY A 248 5.57 -3.25 15.16
N ALA A 249 6.26 -3.04 14.03
CA ALA A 249 5.60 -2.79 12.75
C ALA A 249 4.74 -3.99 12.29
N CYS A 250 5.23 -5.22 12.46
CA CYS A 250 4.47 -6.43 12.17
C CYS A 250 3.22 -6.54 13.05
N ALA A 251 3.30 -6.26 14.35
CA ALA A 251 2.14 -6.30 15.23
C ALA A 251 1.03 -5.35 14.74
N CYS A 252 1.40 -4.13 14.33
CA CYS A 252 0.49 -3.18 13.70
C CYS A 252 -0.10 -3.74 12.39
N GLY A 253 0.72 -4.37 11.56
CA GLY A 253 0.26 -4.91 10.29
C GLY A 253 -0.63 -6.14 10.41
N TRP A 254 -0.35 -7.04 11.36
CA TRP A 254 -1.23 -8.16 11.70
C TRP A 254 -2.58 -7.66 12.19
N TRP A 255 -2.60 -6.58 12.97
CA TRP A 255 -3.84 -5.92 13.38
C TRP A 255 -4.63 -5.37 12.18
N CYS A 256 -3.95 -4.66 11.25
CA CYS A 256 -4.58 -4.18 10.01
C CYS A 256 -5.12 -5.33 9.15
N LEU A 257 -4.32 -6.38 8.94
CA LEU A 257 -4.72 -7.54 8.14
C LEU A 257 -5.95 -8.23 8.74
N ALA A 258 -5.96 -8.43 10.06
CA ALA A 258 -7.12 -8.99 10.76
C ALA A 258 -8.37 -8.14 10.55
N SER A 259 -8.26 -6.81 10.69
CA SER A 259 -9.39 -5.89 10.49
C SER A 259 -9.98 -5.97 9.07
N ILE A 260 -9.11 -6.00 8.06
CA ILE A 260 -9.53 -6.04 6.66
C ILE A 260 -10.12 -7.42 6.31
N LEU A 261 -9.55 -8.52 6.80
CA LEU A 261 -10.07 -9.87 6.55
C LEU A 261 -11.41 -10.11 7.25
N LEU A 262 -11.57 -9.66 8.51
CA LEU A 262 -12.85 -9.75 9.22
C LEU A 262 -13.95 -8.96 8.51
N THR A 263 -13.61 -7.78 7.97
CA THR A 263 -14.54 -6.99 7.16
C THR A 263 -14.86 -7.69 5.84
N ALA A 264 -13.90 -8.37 5.21
CA ALA A 264 -14.11 -9.07 3.94
C ALA A 264 -15.03 -10.30 4.05
N VAL A 265 -15.18 -10.88 5.25
CA VAL A 265 -16.09 -12.01 5.53
C VAL A 265 -17.37 -11.57 6.24
N ASP A 266 -17.66 -10.27 6.27
CA ASP A 266 -18.83 -9.67 6.93
C ASP A 266 -18.96 -10.09 8.42
N PHE A 267 -17.83 -10.17 9.14
CA PHE A 267 -17.82 -10.49 10.57
C PHE A 267 -18.46 -9.36 11.38
N PRO A 268 -19.29 -9.64 12.41
CA PRO A 268 -20.07 -8.63 13.11
C PRO A 268 -19.26 -7.63 13.95
N TYR A 269 -17.98 -7.92 14.21
CA TYR A 269 -17.11 -7.04 14.99
C TYR A 269 -16.05 -6.40 14.10
N HIS A 270 -15.96 -5.07 14.14
CA HIS A 270 -14.92 -4.31 13.46
C HIS A 270 -13.81 -3.94 14.43
N LEU A 271 -12.55 -4.23 14.05
CA LEU A 271 -11.39 -3.84 14.83
C LEU A 271 -11.07 -2.36 14.60
N PRO A 272 -10.92 -1.56 15.68
CA PRO A 272 -10.61 -0.14 15.54
C PRO A 272 -9.20 0.04 14.99
N LEU A 273 -9.07 0.86 13.95
CA LEU A 273 -7.79 1.28 13.43
C LEU A 273 -7.43 2.70 13.94
N GLY A 274 -8.39 3.51 14.37
CA GLY A 274 -8.13 4.86 14.87
C GLY A 274 -7.91 5.87 13.74
N ASP A 275 -8.98 6.55 13.36
CA ASP A 275 -8.99 7.54 12.27
C ASP A 275 -8.32 8.85 12.71
N LEU A 276 -7.31 9.29 11.95
CA LEU A 276 -6.60 10.56 12.16
C LEU A 276 -7.08 11.68 11.22
N SER A 277 -8.00 11.38 10.30
CA SER A 277 -8.48 12.33 9.30
C SER A 277 -9.09 13.59 9.91
N GLY A 278 -9.70 13.48 11.10
CA GLY A 278 -10.27 14.60 11.84
C GLY A 278 -9.26 15.53 12.50
N ILE A 279 -8.01 15.08 12.71
CA ILE A 279 -6.95 15.89 13.34
C ILE A 279 -6.20 16.73 12.30
N VAL A 280 -5.96 16.18 11.10
CA VAL A 280 -5.22 16.85 10.01
C VAL A 280 -6.15 17.15 8.83
N LYS A 281 -6.68 18.38 8.78
CA LYS A 281 -7.65 18.82 7.76
C LYS A 281 -7.13 18.80 6.34
N GLY A 282 -8.00 18.45 5.39
CA GLY A 282 -7.73 18.36 3.95
C GLY A 282 -7.25 19.66 3.33
N ARG A 283 -6.34 19.62 2.34
CA ARG A 283 -6.07 20.82 1.52
C ARG A 283 -7.35 21.29 0.82
N SER A 284 -8.16 20.35 0.31
CA SER A 284 -9.46 20.62 -0.31
C SER A 284 -10.46 21.19 0.69
N GLU A 285 -10.51 20.66 1.90
CA GLU A 285 -11.35 21.14 3.00
C GLU A 285 -10.94 22.56 3.43
N LEU A 286 -9.65 22.83 3.60
CA LEU A 286 -9.12 24.16 3.92
C LEU A 286 -9.39 25.17 2.81
N ARG A 287 -9.35 24.74 1.53
CA ARG A 287 -9.76 25.58 0.40
C ARG A 287 -11.25 25.91 0.46
N ARG A 288 -12.12 24.92 0.67
CA ARG A 288 -13.58 25.16 0.84
C ARG A 288 -13.88 26.13 1.98
N VAL A 289 -13.29 25.91 3.16
CA VAL A 289 -13.46 26.80 4.32
C VAL A 289 -12.94 28.21 4.04
N ARG A 290 -11.89 28.36 3.23
CA ARG A 290 -11.40 29.67 2.80
C ARG A 290 -12.35 30.32 1.79
N ASP A 291 -12.81 29.57 0.81
CA ASP A 291 -13.69 30.07 -0.25
C ASP A 291 -15.08 30.43 0.30
N GLU A 292 -15.54 29.76 1.36
CA GLU A 292 -16.77 30.12 2.12
C GLU A 292 -16.62 31.36 3.02
N ARG A 293 -15.39 31.85 3.26
CA ARG A 293 -15.13 33.06 4.06
C ARG A 293 -15.05 34.35 3.23
N HIS A 294 -15.04 34.24 1.91
CA HIS A 294 -14.96 35.37 0.97
C HIS A 294 -16.26 35.51 0.20
#